data_AF-A0A6A4SWE0-F1
#
_entry.id   AF-A0A6A4SWE0-F1
#
_cell.length_a   1.000
_cell.length_b   1.000
_cell.length_c   1.000
_cell.angle_alpha   90.00
_cell.angle_beta   90.00
_cell.angle_gamma   90.00
#
_symmetry.space_group_name_H-M   'P 1'
#
loop_
_entity.id
_entity.type
_entity.pdbx_description
1 polymer ?
#
loop_
_entity_poly.entity_id
_entity_poly.type
_entity_poly.pdbx_seq_one_letter_code
_entity_poly.pdbx_strand_id
1 'polypeptide(L)'
;MGQHSTDAKLDLIGKQMEDNLKEVRENVGQLREYMDKLGEERKQGLDSFREDTNRKFETVDVDMWAQKKDIEMLEKRTADVEEWSTEIQEILKTSLDQQSKLREKVSNFEGRSRRNNIRMRGLKEGVEGDLVTEYVYKLIHKELELAPKPQPNKPPRAIIVNFLRFDVKENVLRTAWRMPVEVEGRRVTFDHD
;
A
#
# COMPACT_ATOMS: atom_id res chain seq x y z
N MET A 1 -114.54 3.48 -20.63
CA MET A 1 -113.47 2.54 -21.02
C MET A 1 -112.14 2.90 -20.32
N GLY A 2 -112.07 2.79 -19.00
CA GLY A 2 -110.89 3.25 -18.22
C GLY A 2 -110.32 2.26 -17.21
N GLN A 3 -111.13 1.35 -16.67
CA GLN A 3 -110.72 0.45 -15.57
C GLN A 3 -110.05 -0.86 -16.04
N HIS A 4 -110.39 -1.39 -17.22
CA HIS A 4 -109.73 -2.61 -17.74
C HIS A 4 -108.29 -2.38 -18.24
N SER A 5 -107.90 -1.14 -18.55
CA SER A 5 -106.53 -0.81 -19.00
C SER A 5 -105.56 -0.64 -17.82
N THR A 6 -106.06 -0.32 -16.63
CA THR A 6 -105.26 -0.12 -15.41
C THR A 6 -104.90 -1.45 -14.74
N ASP A 7 -105.81 -2.43 -14.72
CA ASP A 7 -105.56 -3.73 -14.09
C ASP A 7 -104.54 -4.58 -14.86
N ALA A 8 -104.59 -4.58 -16.20
CA ALA A 8 -103.59 -5.27 -17.02
C ALA A 8 -102.18 -4.66 -16.90
N LYS A 9 -102.09 -3.35 -16.65
CA LYS A 9 -100.81 -2.67 -16.39
C LYS A 9 -100.26 -2.99 -15.00
N LEU A 10 -101.13 -3.10 -13.99
CA LEU A 10 -100.74 -3.49 -12.64
C LEU A 10 -100.22 -4.93 -12.59
N ASP A 11 -100.84 -5.86 -13.32
CA ASP A 11 -100.40 -7.26 -13.41
C ASP A 11 -99.05 -7.41 -14.14
N LEU A 12 -98.82 -6.60 -15.20
CA LEU A 12 -97.54 -6.53 -15.89
C LEU A 12 -96.42 -5.96 -15.00
N ILE A 13 -96.73 -4.92 -14.22
CA ILE A 13 -95.79 -4.36 -13.23
C ILE A 13 -95.48 -5.39 -12.12
N GLY A 14 -96.48 -6.14 -11.66
CA GLY A 14 -96.30 -7.21 -10.67
C GLY A 14 -95.36 -8.31 -11.14
N LYS A 15 -95.55 -8.81 -12.38
CA LYS A 15 -94.63 -9.79 -12.99
C LYS A 15 -93.23 -9.24 -13.17
N GLN A 16 -93.10 -8.00 -13.63
CA GLN A 16 -91.80 -7.35 -13.79
C GLN A 16 -91.10 -7.11 -12.45
N MET A 17 -91.84 -6.79 -11.39
CA MET A 17 -91.29 -6.74 -10.03
C MET A 17 -90.85 -8.12 -9.54
N GLU A 18 -91.60 -9.18 -9.81
CA GLU A 18 -91.22 -10.55 -9.44
C GLU A 18 -89.95 -11.02 -10.16
N ASP A 19 -89.83 -10.72 -11.46
CA ASP A 19 -88.65 -11.05 -12.25
C ASP A 19 -87.43 -10.25 -11.79
N ASN A 20 -87.59 -8.96 -11.52
CA ASN A 20 -86.54 -8.14 -10.91
C ASN A 20 -86.13 -8.67 -9.52
N LEU A 21 -87.07 -9.13 -8.70
CA LEU A 21 -86.76 -9.71 -7.38
C LEU A 21 -86.01 -11.04 -7.48
N LYS A 22 -86.31 -11.86 -8.49
CA LYS A 22 -85.55 -13.08 -8.79
C LYS A 22 -84.13 -12.74 -9.25
N GLU A 23 -83.98 -11.78 -10.15
CA GLU A 23 -82.69 -11.31 -10.65
C GLU A 23 -81.83 -10.73 -9.52
N VAL A 24 -82.40 -9.89 -8.65
CA VAL A 24 -81.70 -9.34 -7.47
C VAL A 24 -81.27 -10.47 -6.54
N ARG A 25 -82.11 -11.48 -6.30
CA ARG A 25 -81.75 -12.63 -5.45
C ARG A 25 -80.59 -13.43 -6.05
N GLU A 26 -80.60 -13.64 -7.37
CA GLU A 26 -79.54 -14.35 -8.08
C GLU A 26 -78.22 -13.58 -8.04
N ASN A 27 -78.25 -12.26 -8.31
CA ASN A 27 -77.08 -11.38 -8.23
C ASN A 27 -76.50 -11.33 -6.80
N VAL A 28 -77.34 -11.30 -5.76
CA VAL A 28 -76.88 -11.37 -4.36
C VAL A 28 -76.25 -12.73 -4.05
N GLY A 29 -76.79 -13.82 -4.61
CA GLY A 29 -76.19 -15.15 -4.50
C GLY A 29 -74.80 -15.22 -5.16
N GLN A 30 -74.67 -14.73 -6.39
CA GLN A 30 -73.40 -14.66 -7.11
C GLN A 30 -72.37 -13.78 -6.40
N LEU A 31 -72.79 -12.62 -5.88
CA LEU A 31 -71.93 -11.73 -5.09
C LEU A 31 -71.42 -12.42 -3.82
N ARG A 32 -72.27 -13.21 -3.15
CA ARG A 32 -71.88 -13.97 -1.97
C ARG A 32 -70.83 -15.02 -2.30
N GLU A 33 -71.04 -15.80 -3.36
CA GLU A 33 -70.06 -16.79 -3.84
C GLU A 33 -68.73 -16.14 -4.26
N TYR A 34 -68.79 -14.97 -4.91
CA TYR A 34 -67.59 -14.22 -5.25
C TYR A 34 -66.83 -13.75 -4.01
N MET A 35 -67.53 -13.22 -3.01
CA MET A 35 -66.93 -12.78 -1.74
C MET A 35 -66.31 -13.95 -0.96
N ASP A 36 -66.94 -15.12 -0.98
CA ASP A 36 -66.42 -16.34 -0.36
C ASP A 36 -65.13 -16.80 -1.06
N LYS A 37 -65.12 -16.86 -2.40
CA LYS A 37 -63.92 -17.16 -3.20
C LYS A 37 -62.78 -16.17 -2.94
N LEU A 38 -63.07 -14.87 -2.91
CA LEU A 38 -62.10 -13.82 -2.57
C LEU A 38 -61.56 -13.95 -1.14
N GLY A 39 -62.37 -14.43 -0.21
CA GLY A 39 -61.95 -14.74 1.16
C GLY A 39 -60.97 -15.90 1.19
N GLU A 40 -61.27 -16.97 0.47
CA GLU A 40 -60.44 -18.17 0.35
C GLU A 40 -59.11 -17.88 -0.35
N GLU A 41 -59.12 -17.19 -1.49
CA GLU A 41 -57.91 -16.80 -2.22
C GLU A 41 -56.97 -15.94 -1.38
N ARG A 42 -57.52 -14.95 -0.66
CA ARG A 42 -56.72 -14.11 0.25
C ARG A 42 -56.14 -14.90 1.41
N LYS A 43 -56.91 -15.84 1.97
CA LYS A 43 -56.44 -16.71 3.06
C LYS A 43 -55.30 -17.61 2.57
N GLN A 44 -55.47 -18.26 1.42
CA GLN A 44 -54.44 -19.08 0.79
C GLN A 44 -53.18 -18.27 0.47
N GLY A 45 -53.33 -17.04 -0.06
CA GLY A 45 -52.20 -16.15 -0.33
C GLY A 45 -51.45 -15.71 0.93
N LEU A 46 -52.17 -15.49 2.04
CA LEU A 46 -51.54 -15.20 3.34
C LEU A 46 -50.81 -16.42 3.91
N ASP A 47 -51.40 -17.61 3.80
CA ASP A 47 -50.79 -18.85 4.26
C ASP A 47 -49.53 -19.18 3.44
N SER A 48 -49.57 -19.05 2.11
CA SER A 48 -48.41 -19.25 1.25
C SER A 48 -47.30 -18.22 1.53
N PHE A 49 -47.67 -16.94 1.71
CA PHE A 49 -46.71 -15.90 2.06
C PHE A 49 -46.03 -16.17 3.40
N ARG A 50 -46.80 -16.63 4.39
CA ARG A 50 -46.28 -17.01 5.71
C ARG A 50 -45.28 -18.16 5.60
N GLU A 51 -45.60 -19.20 4.82
CA GLU A 51 -44.68 -20.31 4.58
C GLU A 51 -43.39 -19.87 3.89
N ASP A 52 -43.50 -19.09 2.82
CA ASP A 52 -42.33 -18.59 2.09
C ASP A 52 -41.45 -17.69 2.96
N THR A 53 -42.08 -16.88 3.81
CA THR A 53 -41.38 -16.03 4.77
C THR A 53 -40.62 -16.87 5.80
N ASN A 54 -41.25 -17.92 6.35
CA ASN A 54 -40.60 -18.83 7.29
C ASN A 54 -39.42 -19.56 6.65
N ARG A 55 -39.56 -20.08 5.42
CA ARG A 55 -38.45 -20.74 4.69
C ARG A 55 -37.27 -19.79 4.47
N LYS A 56 -37.56 -18.53 4.14
CA LYS A 56 -36.51 -17.49 4.00
C LYS A 56 -35.81 -17.22 5.32
N PHE A 57 -36.55 -17.14 6.44
CA PHE A 57 -35.95 -16.98 7.76
C PHE A 57 -35.06 -18.15 8.13
N GLU A 58 -35.49 -19.39 7.89
CA GLU A 58 -34.66 -20.58 8.11
C GLU A 58 -33.36 -20.54 7.29
N THR A 59 -33.45 -20.10 6.03
CA THR A 59 -32.28 -19.96 5.15
C THR A 59 -31.33 -18.88 5.70
N VAL A 60 -31.86 -17.72 6.08
CA VAL A 60 -31.08 -16.61 6.65
C VAL A 60 -30.42 -17.03 7.96
N ASP A 61 -31.09 -17.80 8.82
CA ASP A 61 -30.52 -18.30 10.06
C ASP A 61 -29.31 -19.21 9.79
N VAL A 62 -29.42 -20.12 8.82
CA VAL A 62 -28.31 -20.99 8.41
C VAL A 62 -27.13 -20.17 7.86
N ASP A 63 -27.41 -19.22 6.97
CA ASP A 63 -26.39 -18.36 6.39
C ASP A 63 -25.70 -17.48 7.46
N MET A 64 -26.47 -16.94 8.41
CA MET A 64 -25.92 -16.18 9.55
C MET A 64 -25.01 -17.05 10.42
N TRP A 65 -25.37 -18.30 10.66
CA TRP A 65 -24.52 -19.24 11.40
C TRP A 65 -23.22 -19.56 10.66
N ALA A 66 -23.27 -19.72 9.33
CA ALA A 66 -22.09 -19.92 8.51
C ALA A 66 -21.18 -18.68 8.55
N GLN A 67 -21.75 -17.49 8.31
CA GLN A 67 -21.02 -16.22 8.37
C GLN A 67 -20.37 -15.98 9.75
N LYS A 68 -21.06 -16.32 10.84
CA LYS A 68 -20.50 -16.21 12.18
C LYS A 68 -19.22 -17.04 12.33
N LYS A 69 -19.22 -18.28 11.85
CA LYS A 69 -18.02 -19.15 11.90
C LYS A 69 -16.88 -18.60 11.05
N ASP A 70 -17.20 -18.06 9.88
CA ASP A 70 -16.19 -17.46 9.00
C ASP A 70 -15.57 -16.22 9.64
N ILE A 71 -16.38 -15.38 10.30
CA ILE A 71 -15.90 -14.22 11.05
C ILE A 71 -14.97 -14.66 12.19
N GLU A 72 -15.36 -15.66 12.99
CA GLU A 72 -14.52 -16.18 14.08
C GLU A 72 -13.15 -16.70 13.57
N MET A 73 -13.13 -17.33 12.39
CA MET A 73 -11.89 -17.78 11.76
C MET A 73 -11.03 -16.61 11.27
N LEU A 74 -11.66 -15.60 10.67
CA LEU A 74 -10.97 -14.38 10.21
C LEU A 74 -10.39 -13.58 11.38
N GLU A 75 -11.11 -13.48 12.50
CA GLU A 75 -10.63 -12.82 13.71
C GLU A 75 -9.38 -13.50 14.25
N LYS A 76 -9.37 -14.84 14.33
CA LYS A 76 -8.16 -15.60 14.74
C LYS A 76 -6.98 -15.35 13.82
N ARG A 77 -7.20 -15.47 12.50
CA ARG A 77 -6.13 -15.22 11.51
C ARG A 77 -5.61 -13.78 11.59
N THR A 78 -6.49 -12.83 11.89
CA THR A 78 -6.10 -11.41 12.05
C THR A 78 -5.26 -11.23 13.31
N ALA A 79 -5.66 -11.83 14.43
CA ALA A 79 -4.87 -11.80 15.66
C ALA A 79 -3.47 -12.40 15.47
N ASP A 80 -3.37 -13.55 14.79
CA ASP A 80 -2.08 -14.18 14.46
C ASP A 80 -1.23 -13.23 13.60
N VAL A 81 -1.81 -12.61 12.56
CA VAL A 81 -1.08 -11.67 11.68
C VAL A 81 -0.63 -10.42 12.45
N GLU A 82 -1.44 -9.91 13.37
CA GLU A 82 -1.09 -8.77 14.21
C GLU A 82 0.08 -9.10 15.13
N GLU A 83 0.07 -10.26 15.79
CA GLU A 83 1.18 -10.73 16.63
C GLU A 83 2.48 -10.84 15.83
N TRP A 84 2.46 -11.55 14.70
CA TRP A 84 3.61 -11.68 13.82
C TRP A 84 4.12 -10.32 13.29
N SER A 85 3.21 -9.39 13.00
CA SER A 85 3.59 -8.04 12.59
C SER A 85 4.35 -7.30 13.70
N THR A 86 3.94 -7.45 14.96
CA THR A 86 4.66 -6.82 16.09
C THR A 86 6.07 -7.41 16.28
N GLU A 87 6.22 -8.73 16.15
CA GLU A 87 7.52 -9.41 16.25
C GLU A 87 8.46 -8.95 15.12
N ILE A 88 7.98 -8.93 13.88
CA ILE A 88 8.76 -8.46 12.72
C ILE A 88 9.19 -7.01 12.91
N GLN A 89 8.32 -6.16 13.45
CA GLN A 89 8.68 -4.76 13.73
C GLN A 89 9.79 -4.64 14.77
N GLU A 90 9.80 -5.47 15.81
CA GLU A 90 10.86 -5.48 16.83
C GLU A 90 12.20 -5.97 16.26
N ILE A 91 12.18 -7.06 15.49
CA ILE A 91 13.35 -7.59 14.79
C ILE A 91 13.90 -6.54 13.83
N LEU A 92 13.04 -5.86 13.06
CA LEU A 92 13.45 -4.83 12.12
C LEU A 92 14.10 -3.64 12.81
N LYS A 93 13.52 -3.16 13.93
CA LYS A 93 14.12 -2.09 14.74
C LYS A 93 15.51 -2.48 15.23
N THR A 94 15.65 -3.70 15.72
CA THR A 94 16.93 -4.23 16.22
C THR A 94 17.96 -4.33 15.09
N SER A 95 17.55 -4.84 13.93
CA SER A 95 18.41 -4.95 12.75
C SER A 95 18.86 -3.58 12.24
N LEU A 96 17.96 -2.59 12.22
CA LEU A 96 18.27 -1.23 11.79
C LEU A 96 19.27 -0.55 12.76
N ASP A 97 19.10 -0.73 14.07
CA ASP A 97 20.05 -0.24 15.07
C ASP A 97 21.44 -0.88 14.90
N GLN A 98 21.49 -2.19 14.67
CA GLN A 98 22.75 -2.89 14.35
C GLN A 98 23.40 -2.36 13.07
N GLN A 99 22.61 -2.13 12.02
CA GLN A 99 23.12 -1.56 10.77
C GLN A 99 23.68 -0.15 10.98
N SER A 100 23.01 0.68 11.77
CA SER A 100 23.50 2.02 12.13
C SER A 100 24.85 1.94 12.86
N LYS A 101 24.94 1.09 13.89
CA LYS A 101 26.18 0.85 14.65
C LYS A 101 27.31 0.34 13.76
N LEU A 102 27.02 -0.58 12.84
CA LEU A 102 28.01 -1.08 11.89
C LEU A 102 28.47 0.02 10.94
N ARG A 103 27.56 0.85 10.45
CA ARG A 103 27.90 1.98 9.58
C ARG A 103 28.80 2.99 10.27
N GLU A 104 28.50 3.32 11.53
CA GLU A 104 29.34 4.20 12.35
C GLU A 104 30.72 3.58 12.57
N LYS A 105 30.80 2.29 12.90
CA LYS A 105 32.07 1.57 13.04
C LYS A 105 32.88 1.59 11.76
N VAL A 106 32.26 1.31 10.61
CA VAL A 106 32.92 1.32 9.29
C VAL A 106 33.43 2.74 8.98
N SER A 107 32.60 3.77 9.17
CA SER A 107 33.01 5.16 8.95
C SER A 107 34.19 5.57 9.86
N ASN A 108 34.16 5.16 11.13
CA ASN A 108 35.27 5.39 12.06
C ASN A 108 36.53 4.61 11.66
N PHE A 109 36.40 3.36 11.20
CA PHE A 109 37.55 2.59 10.72
C PHE A 109 38.14 3.16 9.43
N GLU A 110 37.31 3.54 8.47
CA GLU A 110 37.76 4.21 7.24
C GLU A 110 38.44 5.54 7.57
N GLY A 111 37.84 6.35 8.45
CA GLY A 111 38.41 7.61 8.90
C GLY A 111 39.77 7.44 9.60
N ARG A 112 39.93 6.41 10.44
CA ARG A 112 41.21 6.09 11.10
C ARG A 112 42.24 5.54 10.12
N SER A 113 41.82 4.70 9.19
CA SER A 113 42.68 4.08 8.18
C SER A 113 43.22 5.12 7.20
N ARG A 114 42.38 6.07 6.76
CA ARG A 114 42.77 7.17 5.85
C ARG A 114 43.26 8.42 6.56
N ARG A 115 43.28 8.45 7.90
CA ARG A 115 43.65 9.64 8.69
C ARG A 115 44.99 10.25 8.29
N ASN A 116 45.92 9.39 7.90
CA ASN A 116 47.28 9.74 7.50
C ASN A 116 47.45 9.93 6.00
N ASN A 117 46.38 9.77 5.23
CA ASN A 117 46.41 9.94 3.78
C ASN A 117 46.22 11.41 3.43
N ILE A 118 46.96 11.87 2.41
CA ILE A 118 46.70 13.13 1.70
C ILE A 118 46.43 12.78 0.24
N ARG A 119 45.40 13.38 -0.33
CA ARG A 119 45.08 13.30 -1.76
C ARG A 119 45.62 14.53 -2.49
N MET A 120 46.48 14.29 -3.48
CA MET A 120 47.03 15.31 -4.38
C MET A 120 46.30 15.28 -5.72
N ARG A 121 45.87 16.45 -6.22
CA ARG A 121 45.22 16.61 -7.53
C ARG A 121 45.94 17.65 -8.38
N GLY A 122 45.83 17.53 -9.70
CA GLY A 122 46.36 18.51 -10.67
C GLY A 122 47.74 18.17 -11.25
N LEU A 123 48.32 17.02 -10.88
CA LEU A 123 49.56 16.53 -11.47
C LEU A 123 49.31 16.07 -12.91
N LYS A 124 50.19 16.43 -13.84
CA LYS A 124 50.09 16.01 -15.24
C LYS A 124 50.49 14.53 -15.35
N GLU A 125 49.70 13.72 -16.04
CA GLU A 125 50.03 12.30 -16.18
C GLU A 125 51.33 12.12 -16.98
N GLY A 126 52.24 11.28 -16.48
CA GLY A 126 53.51 10.96 -17.11
C GLY A 126 54.73 11.74 -16.59
N VAL A 127 54.53 12.79 -15.78
CA VAL A 127 55.65 13.53 -15.13
C VAL A 127 56.29 12.76 -13.98
N GLU A 128 55.60 11.73 -13.52
CA GLU A 128 55.97 10.89 -12.38
C GLU A 128 57.11 9.90 -12.71
N GLY A 129 57.43 9.70 -14.00
CA GLY A 129 58.39 8.68 -14.45
C GLY A 129 57.91 7.24 -14.20
N ASP A 130 58.86 6.28 -14.21
CA ASP A 130 58.58 4.87 -13.88
C ASP A 130 58.44 4.62 -12.37
N LEU A 131 59.07 5.45 -11.52
CA LEU A 131 58.97 5.38 -10.06
C LEU A 131 58.32 6.64 -9.47
N VAL A 132 57.00 6.61 -9.37
CA VAL A 132 56.19 7.65 -8.71
C VAL A 132 56.59 7.85 -7.25
N THR A 133 57.05 6.79 -6.58
CA THR A 133 57.56 6.85 -5.20
C THR A 133 58.75 7.79 -5.06
N GLU A 134 59.70 7.79 -5.99
CA GLU A 134 60.86 8.70 -5.95
C GLU A 134 60.47 10.15 -6.26
N TYR A 135 59.52 10.35 -7.17
CA TYR A 135 58.99 11.67 -7.51
C TYR A 135 58.29 12.32 -6.31
N VAL A 136 57.40 11.56 -5.66
CA VAL A 136 56.70 12.02 -4.46
C VAL A 136 57.64 12.02 -3.25
N TYR A 137 58.68 11.18 -3.22
CA TYR A 137 59.76 11.30 -2.23
C TYR A 137 60.46 12.64 -2.39
N LYS A 138 60.96 13.00 -3.58
CA LYS A 138 61.53 14.34 -3.85
C LYS A 138 60.57 15.48 -3.46
N LEU A 139 59.27 15.24 -3.55
CA LEU A 139 58.25 16.23 -3.17
C LEU A 139 57.93 16.24 -1.65
N ILE A 140 57.94 15.10 -0.95
CA ILE A 140 57.23 14.90 0.35
C ILE A 140 57.86 13.85 1.31
N HIS A 141 58.56 12.79 0.86
CA HIS A 141 59.22 11.75 1.69
C HIS A 141 58.33 10.87 2.65
N LYS A 142 57.30 10.15 2.15
CA LYS A 142 56.91 8.76 2.58
C LYS A 142 55.80 8.10 1.72
N GLU A 143 55.63 6.77 1.91
CA GLU A 143 55.03 5.73 1.04
C GLU A 143 53.63 5.98 0.43
N LEU A 144 53.41 5.38 -0.75
CA LEU A 144 52.26 5.60 -1.63
C LEU A 144 51.52 4.31 -2.01
N GLU A 145 50.21 4.45 -2.19
CA GLU A 145 49.38 3.53 -2.96
C GLU A 145 48.79 4.28 -4.17
N LEU A 146 48.87 3.67 -5.36
CA LEU A 146 48.47 4.30 -6.62
C LEU A 146 47.18 3.69 -7.17
N ALA A 147 46.25 4.55 -7.58
CA ALA A 147 45.11 4.14 -8.38
C ALA A 147 45.51 3.83 -9.84
N PRO A 148 44.76 2.97 -10.56
CA PRO A 148 45.03 2.62 -11.97
C PRO A 148 45.07 3.85 -12.88
N LYS A 149 45.92 3.83 -13.92
CA LYS A 149 46.02 4.93 -14.91
C LYS A 149 44.69 5.06 -15.70
N PRO A 150 44.09 6.25 -15.78
CA PRO A 150 42.88 6.47 -16.56
C PRO A 150 43.16 6.56 -18.07
N GLN A 151 42.10 6.49 -18.89
CA GLN A 151 42.20 6.61 -20.35
C GLN A 151 42.61 8.04 -20.78
N PRO A 152 43.21 8.24 -21.97
CA PRO A 152 43.86 9.50 -22.39
C PRO A 152 42.98 10.77 -22.41
N ASN A 153 41.66 10.61 -22.29
CA ASN A 153 40.67 11.70 -22.37
C ASN A 153 39.98 12.00 -21.04
N LYS A 154 40.48 11.45 -19.92
CA LYS A 154 39.93 11.64 -18.57
C LYS A 154 40.85 12.56 -17.74
N PRO A 155 40.31 13.23 -16.71
CA PRO A 155 41.12 14.07 -15.82
C PRO A 155 42.24 13.26 -15.16
N PRO A 156 43.40 13.89 -14.85
CA PRO A 156 44.52 13.20 -14.23
C PRO A 156 44.15 12.51 -12.92
N ARG A 157 44.67 11.30 -12.69
CA ARG A 157 44.43 10.57 -11.43
C ARG A 157 44.92 11.35 -10.21
N ALA A 158 44.19 11.23 -9.11
CA ALA A 158 44.64 11.74 -7.82
C ALA A 158 45.68 10.78 -7.21
N ILE A 159 46.73 11.33 -6.62
CA ILE A 159 47.76 10.55 -5.93
C ILE A 159 47.43 10.54 -4.43
N ILE A 160 47.41 9.36 -3.80
CA ILE A 160 47.22 9.23 -2.35
C ILE A 160 48.57 8.95 -1.71
N VAL A 161 48.97 9.80 -0.77
CA VAL A 161 50.23 9.69 -0.02
C VAL A 161 49.90 9.34 1.42
N ASN A 162 50.43 8.23 1.93
CA ASN A 162 50.22 7.79 3.30
C ASN A 162 51.44 8.16 4.17
N PHE A 163 51.22 9.02 5.16
CA PHE A 163 52.26 9.43 6.10
C PHE A 163 52.33 8.49 7.29
N LEU A 164 53.54 8.06 7.67
CA LEU A 164 53.70 7.25 8.90
C LEU A 164 53.38 8.02 10.20
N ARG A 165 53.24 9.35 10.14
CA ARG A 165 52.96 10.20 11.30
C ARG A 165 51.89 11.25 10.97
N PHE A 166 50.83 11.28 11.78
CA PHE A 166 49.70 12.20 11.60
C PHE A 166 50.10 13.66 11.70
N ASP A 167 50.98 14.02 12.63
CA ASP A 167 51.43 15.38 12.84
C ASP A 167 52.27 15.92 11.66
N VAL A 168 53.05 15.04 11.02
CA VAL A 168 53.79 15.38 9.80
C VAL A 168 52.82 15.65 8.65
N LYS A 169 51.81 14.77 8.47
CA LYS A 169 50.73 14.97 7.48
C LYS A 169 50.00 16.30 7.65
N GLU A 170 49.58 16.62 8.88
CA GLU A 170 48.89 17.89 9.18
C GLU A 170 49.77 19.12 8.94
N ASN A 171 51.08 19.02 9.19
CA ASN A 171 52.01 20.12 8.93
C ASN A 171 52.25 20.32 7.44
N VAL A 172 52.37 19.24 6.66
CA VAL A 172 52.49 19.31 5.19
C VAL A 172 51.22 19.91 4.59
N LEU A 173 50.04 19.43 5.00
CA LEU A 173 48.77 19.94 4.48
C LEU A 173 48.55 21.42 4.82
N ARG A 174 48.81 21.82 6.07
CA ARG A 174 48.70 23.24 6.48
C ARG A 174 49.68 24.14 5.73
N THR A 175 50.88 23.65 5.44
CA THR A 175 51.86 24.39 4.62
C THR A 175 51.36 24.53 3.18
N ALA A 176 50.85 23.44 2.59
CA ALA A 176 50.32 23.43 1.23
C ALA A 176 49.05 24.27 1.05
N TRP A 177 48.22 24.44 2.09
CA TRP A 177 47.08 25.35 2.06
C TRP A 177 47.47 26.82 2.22
N ARG A 178 48.60 27.10 2.87
CA ARG A 178 49.12 28.46 3.04
C ARG A 178 49.86 28.98 1.82
N MET A 179 50.60 28.11 1.13
CA MET A 179 51.41 28.47 -0.03
C MET A 179 50.97 27.65 -1.25
N PRO A 180 50.60 28.29 -2.37
CA PRO A 180 50.25 27.56 -3.58
C PRO A 180 51.47 26.77 -4.06
N VAL A 181 51.30 25.46 -4.23
CA VAL A 181 52.33 24.57 -4.77
C VAL A 181 52.14 24.47 -6.27
N GLU A 182 53.18 24.81 -7.02
CA GLU A 182 53.21 24.67 -8.47
C GLU A 182 54.24 23.61 -8.87
N VAL A 183 53.80 22.70 -9.72
CA VAL A 183 54.63 21.62 -10.27
C VAL A 183 54.51 21.68 -11.79
N GLU A 184 55.64 21.89 -12.47
CA GLU A 184 55.70 22.06 -13.93
C GLU A 184 54.70 23.09 -14.49
N GLY A 185 54.53 24.21 -13.78
CA GLY A 185 53.63 25.29 -14.18
C GLY A 185 52.13 24.99 -14.01
N ARG A 186 51.78 23.90 -13.32
CA ARG A 186 50.40 23.60 -12.90
C ARG A 186 50.27 23.64 -11.39
N ARG A 187 49.18 24.23 -10.91
CA ARG A 187 48.85 24.29 -9.48
C ARG A 187 48.38 22.93 -8.99
N VAL A 188 49.00 22.44 -7.92
CA VAL A 188 48.65 21.18 -7.25
C VAL A 188 47.85 21.50 -6.00
N THR A 189 46.73 20.79 -5.81
CA THR A 189 45.89 20.92 -4.61
C THR A 189 46.04 19.69 -3.72
N PHE A 190 46.10 19.92 -2.41
CA PHE A 190 46.23 18.89 -1.39
C PHE A 190 44.98 18.88 -0.52
N ASP A 191 44.41 17.72 -0.26
CA ASP A 191 43.24 17.56 0.62
C ASP A 191 43.37 16.31 1.48
N HIS A 192 42.53 16.22 2.51
CA HIS A 192 42.28 14.95 3.19
C HIS A 192 41.65 13.93 2.22
N ASP A 193 41.98 12.67 2.42
CA ASP A 193 41.39 11.52 1.71
C ASP A 193 40.21 10.91 2.49
#